data_AF-A0A3E5B8D7-F1
#
_entry.id   AF-A0A3E5B8D7-F1
#
_cell.length_a   1.000
_cell.length_b   1.000
_cell.length_c   1.000
_cell.angle_alpha   90.00
_cell.angle_beta   90.00
_cell.angle_gamma   90.00
#
_symmetry.space_group_name_H-M   'P 1'
#
loop_
_entity.id
_entity.type
_entity.pdbx_description
1 polymer ?
#
loop_
_entity_poly.entity_id
_entity_poly.type
_entity_poly.pdbx_seq_one_letter_code
_entity_poly.pdbx_strand_id
1 'polypeptide(L)'
;MDELTGIAVGSIGMSLTDFCHCTPHEFYSIYRNWERTQMREPWERTRFLACCVLQPYSKKTLKVTDVCRFEWDAERKATAPAAESTRERFEELKKRLEEKSGT
;
A
#
# COMPACT_ATOMS: atom_id res chain seq x y z
N MET A 1 -13.58 -4.01 -24.36
CA MET A 1 -12.38 -3.35 -24.90
C MET A 1 -12.46 -1.84 -24.65
N ASP A 2 -13.63 -1.24 -24.89
CA ASP A 2 -13.90 0.19 -24.70
C ASP A 2 -13.64 0.69 -23.27
N GLU A 3 -14.04 -0.09 -22.25
CA GLU A 3 -13.80 0.26 -20.85
C GLU A 3 -12.30 0.33 -20.50
N LEU A 4 -11.52 -0.67 -20.92
CA LEU A 4 -10.07 -0.68 -20.69
C LEU A 4 -9.36 0.45 -21.44
N THR A 5 -9.85 0.78 -22.63
CA THR A 5 -9.36 1.93 -23.41
C THR A 5 -9.64 3.24 -22.70
N GLY A 6 -10.85 3.39 -22.13
CA GLY A 6 -11.22 4.56 -21.33
C GLY A 6 -10.33 4.72 -20.09
N ILE A 7 -10.04 3.64 -19.38
CA ILE A 7 -9.12 3.66 -18.24
C ILE A 7 -7.70 4.02 -18.70
N ALA A 8 -7.20 3.38 -19.76
CA ALA A 8 -5.84 3.58 -20.26
C ALA A 8 -5.61 5.03 -20.73
N VAL A 9 -6.48 5.53 -21.61
CA VAL A 9 -6.29 6.83 -22.27
C VAL A 9 -6.82 7.98 -21.42
N GLY A 10 -7.96 7.78 -20.76
CA GLY A 10 -8.61 8.83 -19.97
C GLY A 10 -8.03 9.00 -18.57
N SER A 11 -7.78 7.90 -17.86
CA SER A 11 -7.41 7.95 -16.43
C SER A 11 -5.90 7.78 -16.20
N ILE A 12 -5.27 6.85 -16.90
CA ILE A 12 -3.82 6.59 -16.79
C ILE A 12 -3.02 7.61 -17.62
N GLY A 13 -3.60 8.13 -18.70
CA GLY A 13 -2.94 9.08 -19.61
C GLY A 13 -2.01 8.41 -20.62
N MET A 14 -2.21 7.13 -20.91
CA MET A 14 -1.50 6.40 -21.95
C MET A 14 -2.01 6.80 -23.34
N SER A 15 -1.15 6.85 -24.36
CA SER A 15 -1.65 7.05 -25.73
C SER A 15 -2.44 5.83 -26.21
N LEU A 16 -3.39 6.04 -27.13
CA LEU A 16 -4.13 4.92 -27.73
C LEU A 16 -3.17 3.95 -28.43
N THR A 17 -2.13 4.47 -29.08
CA THR A 17 -1.10 3.67 -29.74
C THR A 17 -0.36 2.79 -28.75
N ASP A 18 0.11 3.32 -27.62
CA ASP A 18 0.82 2.53 -26.62
C ASP A 18 -0.08 1.44 -26.03
N PHE A 19 -1.34 1.77 -25.75
CA PHE A 19 -2.32 0.80 -25.24
C PHE A 19 -2.54 -0.36 -26.21
N CYS A 20 -2.67 -0.08 -27.51
CA CYS A 20 -2.85 -1.11 -28.52
C CYS A 20 -1.60 -1.99 -28.72
N HIS A 21 -0.41 -1.49 -28.38
CA HIS A 21 0.84 -2.27 -28.46
C HIS A 21 1.19 -3.00 -27.16
N CYS A 22 0.58 -2.63 -26.03
CA CYS A 22 0.75 -3.36 -24.78
C CYS A 22 0.19 -4.78 -24.87
N THR A 23 0.95 -5.73 -24.36
CA THR A 23 0.39 -7.03 -24.01
C THR A 23 -0.60 -6.87 -22.84
N PRO A 24 -1.59 -7.77 -22.69
CA PRO A 24 -2.50 -7.74 -21.55
C PRO A 24 -1.79 -7.76 -20.19
N HIS A 25 -0.64 -8.43 -20.09
CA HIS A 25 0.15 -8.50 -18.86
C HIS A 25 0.83 -7.16 -18.52
N GLU A 26 1.39 -6.47 -19.52
CA GLU A 26 1.98 -5.15 -19.34
C GLU A 26 0.91 -4.14 -18.93
N PHE A 27 -0.23 -4.11 -19.63
CA PHE A 27 -1.33 -3.23 -19.27
C PHE A 27 -1.84 -3.51 -17.86
N TYR A 28 -1.99 -4.79 -17.48
CA TYR A 28 -2.39 -5.15 -16.12
C TYR A 28 -1.41 -4.61 -15.07
N SER A 29 -0.11 -4.70 -15.33
CA SER A 29 0.92 -4.22 -14.40
C SER A 29 0.87 -2.69 -14.25
N ILE A 30 0.67 -1.96 -15.35
CA ILE A 30 0.49 -0.51 -15.36
C ILE A 30 -0.78 -0.12 -14.60
N TYR A 31 -1.90 -0.76 -14.90
CA TYR A 31 -3.18 -0.54 -14.23
C TYR A 31 -3.06 -0.76 -12.71
N ARG A 32 -2.43 -1.86 -12.28
CA ARG A 32 -2.26 -2.16 -10.84
C ARG A 32 -1.40 -1.13 -10.13
N ASN A 33 -0.36 -0.61 -10.78
CA ASN A 33 0.46 0.46 -10.22
C ASN A 33 -0.33 1.77 -10.12
N TRP A 34 -1.08 2.13 -11.16
CA TRP A 34 -1.94 3.31 -11.17
C TRP A 34 -3.04 3.23 -10.11
N GLU A 35 -3.76 2.10 -10.01
CA GLU A 35 -4.81 1.88 -9.01
C GLU A 35 -4.25 2.06 -7.59
N ARG A 36 -3.06 1.52 -7.33
CA ARG A 36 -2.41 1.66 -6.02
C ARG A 36 -2.02 3.10 -5.69
N THR A 37 -1.42 3.81 -6.63
CA THR A 37 -0.82 5.15 -6.39
C THR A 37 -1.84 6.27 -6.49
N GLN A 38 -2.75 6.21 -7.45
CA GLN A 38 -3.71 7.29 -7.72
C GLN A 38 -5.04 7.08 -7.00
N MET A 39 -5.47 5.83 -6.83
CA MET A 39 -6.73 5.56 -6.13
C MET A 39 -6.49 5.27 -4.65
N ARG A 40 -5.67 4.26 -4.31
CA ARG A 40 -5.57 3.81 -2.90
C ARG A 40 -4.78 4.79 -2.01
N GLU A 41 -3.63 5.31 -2.46
CA GLU A 41 -2.75 6.12 -1.62
C GLU A 41 -3.38 7.43 -1.10
N PRO A 42 -4.13 8.23 -1.90
CA PRO A 42 -4.78 9.43 -1.38
C PRO A 42 -5.79 9.12 -0.27
N TRP A 43 -6.55 8.02 -0.41
CA TRP A 43 -7.49 7.57 0.61
C TRP A 43 -6.77 7.12 1.89
N GLU A 44 -5.63 6.43 1.77
CA GLU A 44 -4.81 6.07 2.94
C GLU A 44 -4.27 7.31 3.66
N ARG A 45 -3.72 8.28 2.92
CA ARG A 45 -3.21 9.54 3.49
C ARG A 45 -4.31 10.33 4.19
N THR A 46 -5.48 10.43 3.55
CA THR A 46 -6.65 11.14 4.11
C THR A 46 -7.15 10.45 5.37
N ARG A 47 -7.28 9.12 5.35
CA ARG A 47 -7.68 8.33 6.51
C ARG A 47 -6.70 8.45 7.67
N PHE A 48 -5.40 8.46 7.39
CA PHE A 48 -4.36 8.69 8.39
C PHE A 48 -4.49 10.08 9.04
N LEU A 49 -4.61 11.13 8.22
CA LEU A 49 -4.81 12.49 8.73
C LEU A 49 -6.06 12.60 9.60
N ALA A 50 -7.18 12.04 9.14
CA ALA A 50 -8.42 11.99 9.90
C ALA A 50 -8.24 11.25 11.24
N CYS A 51 -7.49 10.14 11.26
CA CYS A 51 -7.14 9.43 12.48
C CYS A 51 -6.37 10.34 13.47
N CYS A 52 -5.37 11.09 12.99
CA CYS A 52 -4.63 12.03 13.82
C CYS A 52 -5.51 13.15 14.39
N VAL A 53 -6.44 13.68 13.59
CA VAL A 53 -7.38 14.74 14.00
C VAL A 53 -8.38 14.23 15.04
N LEU A 54 -8.84 12.98 14.91
CA LEU A 54 -9.84 12.38 15.79
C LEU A 54 -9.23 11.83 17.09
N GLN A 55 -7.94 11.46 17.07
CA GLN A 55 -7.26 10.80 18.19
C GLN A 55 -7.42 11.52 19.55
N PRO A 56 -7.30 12.87 19.66
CA PRO A 56 -7.47 13.56 20.94
C PRO A 56 -8.87 13.46 21.56
N TYR A 57 -9.89 13.17 20.74
CA TYR A 57 -11.29 13.05 21.17
C TYR A 57 -11.70 11.61 21.47
N SER A 58 -10.80 10.65 21.26
CA SER A 58 -11.04 9.25 21.52
C SER A 58 -10.45 8.81 22.86
N LYS A 59 -11.23 8.03 23.62
CA LYS A 59 -10.74 7.37 24.84
C LYS A 59 -9.81 6.18 24.54
N LYS A 60 -9.79 5.70 23.30
CA LYS A 60 -9.00 4.56 22.84
C LYS A 60 -8.03 5.00 21.75
N THR A 61 -6.89 4.33 21.64
CA THR A 61 -6.00 4.50 20.48
C THR A 61 -6.71 4.05 19.22
N LEU A 62 -7.00 5.00 18.33
CA LEU A 62 -7.63 4.72 17.05
C LEU A 62 -6.63 4.08 16.08
N LYS A 63 -7.06 3.05 15.38
CA LYS A 63 -6.38 2.57 14.18
C LYS A 63 -6.96 3.30 12.98
N VAL A 64 -6.17 3.45 11.92
CA VAL A 64 -6.65 4.04 10.65
C VAL A 64 -7.91 3.33 10.13
N THR A 65 -8.02 2.01 10.30
CA THR A 65 -9.19 1.21 9.91
C THR A 65 -10.44 1.46 10.75
N ASP A 66 -10.31 2.09 11.92
CA ASP A 66 -11.45 2.49 12.76
C ASP A 66 -12.10 3.78 12.24
N VAL A 67 -11.37 4.58 11.46
CA VAL A 67 -11.88 5.81 10.82
C VAL A 67 -12.67 5.47 9.56
N CYS A 68 -12.11 4.63 8.69
CA CYS A 68 -12.75 4.17 7.46
C CYS A 68 -12.17 2.80 7.09
N ARG A 69 -13.00 1.86 6.62
CA ARG A 69 -12.55 0.53 6.20
C ARG A 69 -12.73 0.40 4.69
N PHE A 70 -11.66 0.04 3.99
CA PHE A 70 -11.66 -0.15 2.55
C PHE A 70 -11.57 -1.64 2.20
N GLU A 71 -11.99 -1.99 0.99
CA GLU A 71 -12.01 -3.38 0.50
C GLU A 71 -10.60 -4.00 0.51
N TRP A 72 -9.57 -3.21 0.20
CA TRP A 72 -8.18 -3.64 0.19
C TRP A 72 -7.54 -3.83 1.57
N ASP A 73 -8.23 -3.51 2.67
CA ASP A 73 -7.74 -3.84 4.01
C ASP A 73 -7.81 -5.36 4.29
N ALA A 74 -8.72 -6.08 3.61
CA ALA A 74 -8.80 -7.55 3.69
C ALA A 74 -7.60 -8.23 3.02
N GLU A 75 -7.12 -7.68 1.90
CA GLU A 75 -5.96 -8.19 1.15
C GLU A 75 -4.68 -8.18 2.01
N ARG A 76 -4.50 -7.14 2.84
CA ARG A 76 -3.31 -6.98 3.71
C ARG A 76 -3.22 -8.05 4.80
N LYS A 77 -4.34 -8.59 5.28
CA LYS A 77 -4.33 -9.67 6.27
C LYS A 77 -3.75 -10.97 5.71
N ALA A 78 -3.83 -11.18 4.40
CA ALA A 78 -3.27 -12.37 3.75
C ALA A 78 -1.76 -12.25 3.47
N THR A 79 -1.22 -11.03 3.40
CA THR A 79 0.20 -10.77 3.06
C THR A 79 1.07 -10.32 4.24
N ALA A 80 0.49 -10.09 5.42
CA ALA A 80 1.27 -9.81 6.60
C ALA A 80 2.18 -11.02 6.91
N PRO A 81 3.52 -10.87 6.91
CA PRO A 81 4.37 -11.90 7.49
C PRO A 81 3.94 -12.05 8.95
N ALA A 82 3.55 -13.26 9.34
CA ALA A 82 3.42 -13.61 10.75
C ALA A 82 4.82 -13.59 11.37
N ALA A 83 5.30 -12.41 11.75
CA ALA A 83 6.41 -12.25 12.66
C ALA A 83 6.30 -10.87 13.28
N GLU A 84 5.60 -10.78 14.41
CA GLU A 84 5.95 -9.80 15.43
C GLU A 84 7.47 -9.85 15.60
N SER A 85 8.16 -8.74 15.31
CA SER A 85 9.58 -8.63 15.63
C SER A 85 9.67 -8.46 17.14
N THR A 86 9.71 -9.57 17.85
CA THR A 86 9.89 -9.61 19.31
C THR A 86 11.18 -8.89 19.68
N ARG A 87 11.21 -8.25 20.84
CA ARG A 87 12.39 -7.61 21.43
C ARG A 87 13.63 -8.53 21.39
N GLU A 88 13.42 -9.82 21.59
CA GLU A 88 14.44 -10.88 21.49
C GLU A 88 15.12 -10.94 20.12
N ARG A 89 14.35 -10.79 19.02
CA ARG A 89 14.88 -10.78 17.65
C ARG A 89 15.70 -9.52 17.35
N PHE A 90 15.32 -8.38 17.94
CA PHE A 90 16.10 -7.15 17.87
C PHE A 90 17.41 -7.25 18.65
N GLU A 91 17.38 -7.86 19.84
CA GLU A 91 18.57 -8.08 20.68
C GLU A 91 19.56 -9.04 20.00
N GLU A 92 19.06 -10.11 19.34
CA GLU A 92 19.89 -11.05 18.57
C GLU A 92 20.57 -10.39 17.36
N LEU A 93 19.84 -9.53 16.62
CA LEU A 93 20.40 -8.79 15.49
C LEU A 93 21.48 -7.80 15.93
N LYS A 94 21.28 -7.13 17.06
CA LYS A 94 22.27 -6.20 17.63
C LYS A 94 23.58 -6.93 17.96
N LYS A 95 23.49 -8.10 18.60
CA LYS A 95 24.66 -8.91 18.95
C LYS A 95 25.45 -9.38 17.72
N ARG A 96 24.76 -9.84 16.66
CA ARG A 96 25.40 -10.23 15.39
C ARG A 96 26.09 -9.08 14.67
N LEU A 97 25.57 -7.86 14.80
CA LEU A 97 26.19 -6.66 14.23
C LEU A 97 27.45 -6.29 15.01
N GLU A 98 27.40 -6.34 16.34
CA GLU A 98 28.54 -6.08 17.22
C GLU A 98 29.69 -7.08 16.96
N GLU A 99 29.37 -8.37 16.79
CA GLU A 99 30.32 -9.43 16.44
C GLU A 99 30.99 -9.20 15.06
N LYS A 100 30.26 -8.65 14.09
CA LYS A 100 30.78 -8.34 12.75
C LYS A 100 31.56 -7.04 12.66
N SER A 101 31.31 -6.08 13.54
CA SER A 101 32.06 -4.83 13.63
C SER A 101 33.35 -4.94 14.46
N GLY A 102 33.60 -6.10 15.08
CA GLY A 102 34.79 -6.40 15.86
C GLY A 102 35.88 -7.22 15.13
N THR A 103 35.79 -7.38 13.81
CA THR A 103 36.83 -7.98 12.94
C THR A 103 37.20 -6.97 11.86
#